data_AF-A0A915DPK1-F1
#
_entry.id   AF-A0A915DPK1-F1
#
_cell.length_a   1.000
_cell.length_b   1.000
_cell.length_c   1.000
_cell.angle_alpha   90.00
_cell.angle_beta   90.00
_cell.angle_gamma   90.00
#
_symmetry.space_group_name_H-M   'P 1'
#
loop_
_entity.id
_entity.type
_entity.pdbx_description
1 polymer ?
#
loop_
_entity_poly.entity_id
_entity_poly.type
_entity_poly.pdbx_seq_one_letter_code
_entity_poly.pdbx_strand_id
1 'polypeptide(L)'
;MLMLFYVILLLEFLAGIHTSSVRRITTQLRQLSLQIQGYSPTQTDDYVAISIKAEPGYIVKFEPFASADRVHHMLLYGCDQPAYNGDFWRGGATCGGSTHILYAWAEMRLLYHCPIM
;
A
#
# COMPACT_ATOMS: atom_id res chain seq x y z
N MET A 1 -2.25 11.34 -61.47
CA MET A 1 -1.81 12.44 -60.56
C MET A 1 -2.64 12.48 -59.27
N LEU A 2 -3.98 12.58 -59.34
CA LEU A 2 -4.89 12.55 -58.17
C LEU A 2 -4.77 11.27 -57.30
N MET A 3 -4.70 10.09 -57.91
CA MET A 3 -4.51 8.83 -57.18
C MET A 3 -3.18 8.78 -56.41
N LEU A 4 -2.10 9.32 -57.00
CA LEU A 4 -0.80 9.37 -56.33
C LEU A 4 -0.83 10.30 -55.11
N PHE A 5 -1.56 11.42 -55.23
CA PHE A 5 -1.77 12.38 -54.14
C PHE A 5 -2.53 11.76 -52.97
N TYR A 6 -3.57 10.96 -53.25
CA TYR A 6 -4.35 10.27 -52.22
C TYR A 6 -3.53 9.20 -51.50
N VAL A 7 -2.70 8.45 -52.23
CA VAL A 7 -1.79 7.44 -51.66
C VAL A 7 -0.74 8.08 -50.76
N ILE A 8 -0.18 9.23 -51.16
CA ILE A 8 0.79 9.99 -50.34
C ILE A 8 0.11 10.50 -49.07
N LEU A 9 -1.08 11.11 -49.18
CA LEU A 9 -1.86 11.57 -48.01
C LEU A 9 -2.18 10.43 -47.04
N LEU A 10 -2.52 9.25 -47.56
CA LEU A 10 -2.83 8.08 -46.73
C LEU A 10 -1.59 7.52 -46.03
N LEU A 11 -0.44 7.50 -46.71
CA LEU A 11 0.85 7.11 -46.13
C LEU A 11 1.29 8.06 -45.02
N GLU A 12 1.12 9.37 -45.21
CA GLU A 12 1.45 10.36 -44.16
C GLU A 12 0.49 10.27 -42.97
N PHE A 13 -0.79 10.00 -43.21
CA PHE A 13 -1.76 9.81 -42.14
C PHE A 13 -1.46 8.54 -41.32
N LEU A 14 -1.08 7.44 -41.98
CA LEU A 14 -0.68 6.20 -41.31
C LEU A 14 0.64 6.36 -40.54
N ALA A 15 1.59 7.15 -41.05
CA ALA A 15 2.84 7.46 -40.36
C ALA A 15 2.62 8.35 -39.11
N GLY A 16 1.64 9.26 -39.14
CA GLY A 16 1.30 10.15 -38.02
C GLY A 16 0.61 9.47 -36.82
N ILE A 17 0.08 8.26 -37.00
CA ILE A 17 -0.56 7.48 -35.92
C ILE A 17 0.48 6.76 -35.05
N HIS A 18 1.77 6.76 -35.43
CA HIS A 18 2.84 6.15 -34.65
C HIS A 18 3.18 6.97 -33.38
N THR A 19 2.44 6.65 -32.33
CA THR A 19 2.87 6.57 -30.93
C THR A 19 3.32 7.85 -30.25
N SER A 20 2.36 8.66 -29.84
CA SER A 20 2.48 9.49 -28.63
C SER A 20 2.39 8.58 -27.39
N SER A 21 3.40 7.72 -27.18
CA SER A 21 3.50 6.96 -25.93
C SER A 21 3.88 7.93 -24.82
N VAL A 22 3.01 8.11 -23.82
CA VAL A 22 3.38 8.83 -22.59
C VAL A 22 4.63 8.15 -22.02
N ARG A 23 5.68 8.93 -21.77
CA ARG A 23 6.91 8.45 -21.14
C ARG A 23 6.53 7.97 -19.74
N ARG A 24 6.51 6.65 -19.50
CA ARG A 24 6.43 6.13 -18.13
C ARG A 24 7.63 6.68 -17.37
N ILE A 25 7.39 7.61 -16.44
CA ILE A 25 8.39 8.00 -15.46
C ILE A 25 8.63 6.74 -14.63
N THR A 26 9.78 6.10 -14.84
CA THR A 26 10.25 5.02 -13.99
C THR A 26 10.76 5.65 -12.69
N THR A 27 9.84 6.08 -11.82
CA THR A 27 10.20 6.31 -10.43
C THR A 27 10.78 5.01 -9.89
N GLN A 28 11.91 5.09 -9.19
CA GLN A 28 12.49 3.95 -8.47
C GLN A 28 11.48 3.53 -7.40
N LEU A 29 10.59 2.58 -7.73
CA LEU A 29 9.61 2.05 -6.80
C LEU A 29 10.29 1.01 -5.92
N ARG A 30 10.28 1.26 -4.60
CA ARG A 30 10.73 0.29 -3.61
C ARG A 30 9.53 -0.24 -2.83
N GLN A 31 9.41 -1.56 -2.79
CA GLN A 31 8.41 -2.23 -1.98
C GLN A 31 8.97 -2.47 -0.58
N LEU A 32 8.18 -2.14 0.44
CA LEU A 32 8.50 -2.32 1.85
C LEU A 32 7.49 -3.28 2.46
N SER A 33 7.95 -4.42 2.98
CA SER A 33 7.08 -5.44 3.56
C SER A 33 7.06 -5.31 5.08
N LEU A 34 5.86 -5.07 5.61
CA LEU A 34 5.57 -5.02 7.04
C LEU A 34 4.83 -6.30 7.41
N GLN A 35 5.51 -7.25 8.07
CA GLN A 35 4.92 -8.53 8.42
C GLN A 35 5.28 -8.93 9.84
N ILE A 36 4.28 -9.41 10.58
CA ILE A 36 4.47 -10.02 11.89
C ILE A 36 4.77 -11.50 11.68
N GLN A 37 6.02 -11.91 11.89
CA GLN A 37 6.44 -13.29 11.66
C GLN A 37 6.37 -14.13 12.95
N GLY A 38 5.87 -15.36 12.83
CA GLY A 38 5.89 -16.35 13.92
C GLY A 38 4.91 -16.07 15.07
N TYR A 39 3.98 -15.13 14.90
CA TYR A 39 2.97 -14.84 15.93
C TYR A 39 1.72 -15.71 15.78
N SER A 40 1.24 -16.28 16.89
CA SER A 40 -0.03 -16.99 16.97
C SER A 40 -0.81 -16.45 18.17
N PRO A 41 -1.93 -15.74 17.96
CA PRO A 41 -2.73 -15.20 19.05
C PRO A 41 -3.25 -16.32 19.97
N THR A 42 -3.20 -16.08 21.28
CA THR A 42 -3.74 -17.00 22.30
C THR A 42 -5.11 -16.56 22.82
N GLN A 43 -5.58 -15.38 22.41
CA GLN A 43 -6.82 -14.76 22.86
C GLN A 43 -7.50 -14.04 21.70
N THR A 44 -8.81 -13.80 21.83
CA THR A 44 -9.57 -12.95 20.92
C THR A 44 -9.19 -11.48 21.13
N ASP A 45 -9.37 -10.66 20.08
CA ASP A 45 -9.10 -9.22 20.09
C ASP A 45 -7.68 -8.85 20.56
N ASP A 46 -6.70 -9.65 20.16
CA ASP A 46 -5.30 -9.45 20.50
C ASP A 46 -4.67 -8.39 19.58
N TYR A 47 -4.12 -7.34 20.19
CA TYR A 47 -3.44 -6.27 19.47
C TYR A 47 -1.94 -6.50 19.50
N VAL A 48 -1.33 -6.43 18.34
CA VAL A 48 0.12 -6.55 18.18
C VAL A 48 0.63 -5.54 17.17
N ALA A 49 1.85 -5.09 17.36
CA ALA A 49 2.47 -4.10 16.50
C ALA A 49 3.96 -4.38 16.29
N ILE A 50 4.46 -3.87 15.17
CA ILE A 50 5.86 -3.85 14.79
C ILE A 50 6.18 -2.43 14.33
N SER A 51 7.46 -2.06 14.33
CA SER A 51 7.90 -0.82 13.70
C SER A 51 9.09 -1.06 12.79
N ILE A 52 9.19 -0.23 11.75
CA ILE A 52 10.37 -0.15 10.91
C ILE A 52 10.67 1.31 10.63
N LYS A 53 11.94 1.62 10.43
CA LYS A 53 12.35 2.93 9.95
C LYS A 53 12.09 3.03 8.45
N ALA A 54 11.24 3.97 8.05
CA ALA A 54 11.02 4.28 6.63
C ALA A 54 12.17 5.14 6.09
N GLU A 55 12.52 4.96 4.82
CA GLU A 55 13.38 5.93 4.12
C GLU A 55 12.54 7.07 3.55
N PRO A 56 13.14 8.25 3.33
CA PRO A 56 12.46 9.37 2.69
C PRO A 56 11.86 9.00 1.32
N GLY A 57 10.60 9.38 1.10
CA GLY A 57 9.90 9.12 -0.16
C GLY A 57 8.40 9.33 -0.07
N TYR A 58 7.71 8.99 -1.16
CA TYR A 58 6.26 9.04 -1.25
C TYR A 58 5.69 7.62 -1.24
N ILE A 59 4.66 7.39 -0.42
CA ILE A 59 3.89 6.15 -0.46
C ILE A 59 2.83 6.29 -1.53
N VAL A 60 2.89 5.45 -2.56
CA VAL A 60 2.01 5.53 -3.74
C VAL A 60 1.03 4.36 -3.86
N LYS A 61 1.24 3.29 -3.08
CA LYS A 61 0.41 2.08 -3.09
C LYS A 61 0.49 1.37 -1.74
N PHE A 62 -0.64 0.84 -1.29
CA PHE A 62 -0.73 -0.14 -0.21
C PHE A 62 -1.27 -1.45 -0.78
N GLU A 63 -0.75 -2.57 -0.28
CA GLU A 63 -1.21 -3.91 -0.65
C GLU A 63 -1.33 -4.74 0.63
N PRO A 64 -2.57 -5.02 1.10
CA PRO A 64 -2.76 -5.78 2.33
C PRO A 64 -2.37 -7.24 2.12
N PHE A 65 -1.53 -7.77 3.00
CA PHE A 65 -1.23 -9.20 3.09
C PHE A 65 -1.73 -9.73 4.42
N ALA A 66 -2.98 -10.21 4.42
CA ALA A 66 -3.66 -10.68 5.62
C ALA A 66 -4.37 -12.01 5.36
N SER A 67 -4.41 -12.84 6.41
CA SER A 67 -5.24 -14.03 6.43
C SER A 67 -6.61 -13.66 7.01
N ALA A 68 -7.62 -13.58 6.16
CA ALA A 68 -8.97 -13.10 6.50
C ALA A 68 -9.70 -13.95 7.56
N ASP A 69 -9.21 -15.16 7.84
CA ASP A 69 -9.70 -16.03 8.92
C ASP A 69 -9.23 -15.57 10.32
N ARG A 70 -8.17 -14.76 10.43
CA ARG A 70 -7.56 -14.38 11.71
C ARG A 70 -7.42 -12.87 11.90
N VAL A 71 -7.09 -12.13 10.86
CA VAL A 71 -6.82 -10.69 10.96
C VAL A 71 -8.11 -9.93 10.71
N HIS A 72 -8.60 -9.22 11.72
CA HIS A 72 -9.82 -8.44 11.61
C HIS A 72 -9.57 -7.02 11.06
N HIS A 73 -8.54 -6.35 11.60
CA HIS A 73 -8.11 -5.02 11.18
C HIS A 73 -6.60 -4.95 11.06
N MET A 74 -6.12 -4.13 10.12
CA MET A 74 -4.72 -3.69 10.06
C MET A 74 -4.70 -2.17 9.97
N LEU A 75 -3.91 -1.53 10.83
CA LEU A 75 -3.73 -0.09 10.86
C LEU A 75 -2.24 0.21 10.70
N LEU A 76 -1.93 1.14 9.81
CA LEU A 76 -0.57 1.60 9.57
C LEU A 76 -0.47 3.08 9.93
N TYR A 77 0.52 3.39 10.77
CA TYR A 77 0.78 4.74 11.26
C TYR A 77 2.15 5.23 10.80
N GLY A 78 2.26 6.54 10.61
CA GLY A 78 3.52 7.26 10.51
C GLY A 78 3.75 8.08 11.78
N CYS A 79 4.97 8.00 12.31
CA CYS A 79 5.41 8.81 13.44
C CYS A 79 6.94 8.90 13.52
N ASP A 80 7.41 9.84 14.34
CA ASP A 80 8.85 10.06 14.55
C ASP A 80 9.50 9.01 15.46
N GLN A 81 8.73 8.47 16.41
CA GLN A 81 9.20 7.49 17.40
C GLN A 81 8.12 6.43 17.67
N PRO A 82 8.44 5.12 17.57
CA PRO A 82 7.52 4.06 17.95
C PRO A 82 7.25 4.07 19.46
N ALA A 83 6.17 3.43 19.90
CA ALA A 83 5.84 3.31 21.32
C ALA A 83 6.94 2.57 22.12
N TYR A 84 7.60 1.61 21.49
CA TYR A 84 8.69 0.84 22.07
C TYR A 84 9.84 0.69 21.09
N ASN A 85 11.07 0.56 21.60
CA ASN A 85 12.28 0.36 20.80
C ASN A 85 12.44 -1.08 20.27
N GLY A 86 11.46 -1.96 20.50
CA GLY A 86 11.47 -3.35 20.07
C GLY A 86 10.83 -3.54 18.70
N ASP A 87 11.23 -4.58 17.99
CA ASP A 87 10.67 -4.92 16.67
C ASP A 87 9.23 -5.42 16.73
N PHE A 88 8.79 -5.86 17.92
CA PHE A 88 7.45 -6.39 18.17
C PHE A 88 6.98 -6.07 19.59
N TRP A 89 5.71 -5.75 19.75
CA TRP A 89 5.06 -5.66 21.06
C TRP A 89 3.57 -6.01 20.98
N ARG A 90 3.00 -6.33 22.15
CA ARG A 90 1.57 -6.57 22.33
C ARG A 90 0.89 -5.34 22.91
N GLY A 91 -0.39 -5.17 22.64
CA GLY A 91 -1.21 -4.02 23.05
C GLY A 91 -1.42 -2.99 21.94
N GLY A 92 -2.28 -2.00 22.22
CA GLY A 92 -2.69 -0.97 21.25
C GLY A 92 -1.78 0.26 21.16
N ALA A 93 -0.66 0.29 21.88
CA ALA A 93 0.27 1.42 21.80
C ALA A 93 0.94 1.45 20.41
N THR A 94 1.00 2.63 19.77
CA THR A 94 1.53 2.77 18.40
C THR A 94 2.81 3.60 18.37
N CYS A 95 2.74 4.85 18.80
CA CYS A 95 3.84 5.81 18.76
C CYS A 95 4.06 6.46 20.13
N GLY A 96 5.30 6.89 20.40
CA GLY A 96 5.66 7.62 21.63
C GLY A 96 5.26 9.10 21.64
N GLY A 97 4.60 9.58 20.59
CA GLY A 97 4.22 10.99 20.40
C GLY A 97 3.13 11.14 19.33
N SER A 98 3.25 12.17 18.49
CA SER A 98 2.32 12.41 17.38
C SER A 98 2.22 11.20 16.46
N THR A 99 0.99 10.87 16.09
CA THR A 99 0.68 9.72 15.23
C THR A 99 -0.24 10.15 14.09
N HIS A 100 0.02 9.62 12.90
CA HIS A 100 -0.75 9.88 11.69
C HIS A 100 -1.16 8.55 11.06
N ILE A 101 -2.46 8.32 10.89
CA ILE A 101 -2.94 7.14 10.18
C ILE A 101 -2.61 7.29 8.69
N LEU A 102 -1.92 6.32 8.11
CA LEU A 102 -1.52 6.29 6.71
C LEU A 102 -2.39 5.34 5.89
N TYR A 103 -2.80 4.23 6.50
CA TYR A 103 -3.63 3.22 5.85
C TYR A 103 -4.42 2.42 6.90
N ALA A 104 -5.63 2.01 6.53
CA ALA A 104 -6.48 1.13 7.30
C ALA A 104 -7.05 0.06 6.38
N TRP A 105 -7.08 -1.17 6.87
CA TRP A 105 -7.73 -2.30 6.23
C TRP A 105 -8.60 -3.03 7.24
N ALA A 106 -9.75 -3.51 6.77
CA ALA A 106 -10.69 -4.25 7.57
C ALA A 106 -11.25 -5.41 6.76
N GLU A 107 -11.33 -6.58 7.38
CA GLU A 107 -12.11 -7.70 6.84
C GLU A 107 -13.53 -7.60 7.39
N MET A 108 -14.51 -7.50 6.50
CA MET A 108 -15.92 -7.48 6.89
C MET A 108 -16.40 -8.90 7.15
N ARG A 109 -16.14 -9.44 8.34
CA ARG A 109 -16.81 -10.66 8.80
C ARG A 109 -18.14 -10.27 9.45
N LEU A 110 -19.25 -10.87 9.01
CA LEU A 110 -20.59 -10.69 9.59
C LEU A 110 -20.71 -11.31 11.00
N LEU A 111 -19.88 -10.87 11.95
CA LEU A 111 -19.97 -11.22 13.35
C LEU A 111 -20.15 -9.92 14.14
N TYR A 112 -21.32 -9.79 14.76
CA TYR A 112 -21.86 -8.66 15.52
C TYR A 112 -21.05 -8.26 16.77
N HIS A 113 -19.72 -8.36 16.77
CA HIS A 113 -18.95 -8.30 18.02
C HIS A 113 -17.58 -7.62 17.98
N CYS A 114 -17.20 -6.89 16.93
CA CYS A 114 -16.03 -6.03 17.05
C CYS A 114 -16.46 -4.56 17.24
N PRO A 115 -16.56 -4.05 18.48
CA PRO A 115 -16.66 -2.62 18.70
C PRO A 115 -15.29 -2.03 18.40
N ILE A 116 -15.25 -1.21 17.34
CA ILE A 116 -14.11 -0.35 17.02
C ILE A 116 -14.09 0.75 18.09
N MET A 117 -13.34 0.56 19.19
CA MET A 117 -12.96 1.64 20.12
C MET A 117 -11.60 1.35 20.77
#